data_AF-A0A5N5M0B1-F1
#
_entry.id   AF-A0A5N5M0B1-F1
#
_cell.length_a   1.000
_cell.length_b   1.000
_cell.length_c   1.000
_cell.angle_alpha   90.00
_cell.angle_beta   90.00
_cell.angle_gamma   90.00
#
_symmetry.space_group_name_H-M   'P 1'
#
loop_
_entity.id
_entity.type
_entity.pdbx_description
1 polymer ?
#
loop_
_entity_poly.entity_id
_entity_poly.type
_entity_poly.pdbx_seq_one_letter_code
_entity_poly.pdbx_strand_id
1 'polypeptide(L)'
;MKLGSSIGPVHLDVISDGFDEQGFPKGGSSELYLENLEAAGSKTLAELIVKYRSTPYPIDCVIYEPFLHWALDVAKDSGVMGAAFFTQPCVVDYIYYNIQHGLLSLPITSEPVSIPGLPLLESRDMPSFIGVPGSLSLMHPFFYADGAGTSQSLCLFNFN
;
A
#
# COMPACT_ATOMS: atom_id res chain seq x y z
N MET A 1 8.35 11.79 -18.80
CA MET A 1 8.24 13.22 -18.39
C MET A 1 9.32 13.48 -17.34
N LYS A 2 10.25 14.45 -17.51
CA LYS A 2 11.28 14.76 -16.48
C LYS A 2 10.78 15.93 -15.64
N LEU A 3 10.34 15.66 -14.41
CA LEU A 3 9.80 16.67 -13.49
C LEU A 3 10.80 17.09 -12.41
N GLY A 4 12.11 16.86 -12.63
CA GLY A 4 13.20 17.14 -11.70
C GLY A 4 13.27 18.61 -11.31
N SER A 5 12.44 18.98 -10.34
CA SER A 5 12.25 20.33 -9.82
C SER A 5 12.21 20.21 -8.30
N SER A 6 12.86 21.14 -7.62
CA SER A 6 12.81 21.25 -6.17
C SER A 6 11.84 22.36 -5.74
N ILE A 7 11.04 22.08 -4.72
CA ILE A 7 10.18 23.05 -4.05
C ILE A 7 10.66 23.14 -2.59
N GLY A 8 11.57 24.07 -2.33
CA GLY A 8 12.23 24.17 -1.02
C GLY A 8 12.99 22.88 -0.66
N PRO A 9 12.74 22.26 0.51
CA PRO A 9 13.40 21.02 0.91
C PRO A 9 12.83 19.78 0.20
N VAL A 10 11.78 19.92 -0.61
CA VAL A 10 11.14 18.80 -1.31
C VAL A 10 11.75 18.67 -2.71
N HIS A 11 12.26 17.50 -3.03
CA HIS A 11 12.73 17.16 -4.37
C HIS A 11 11.74 16.21 -5.05
N LEU A 12 11.40 16.50 -6.31
CA LEU A 12 10.49 15.65 -7.09
C LEU A 12 11.29 14.80 -8.07
N ASP A 13 11.02 13.49 -8.04
CA ASP A 13 11.49 12.54 -9.04
C ASP A 13 10.35 11.58 -9.40
N VAL A 14 10.57 10.72 -10.39
CA VAL A 14 9.54 9.84 -10.95
C VAL A 14 9.98 8.39 -10.95
N ILE A 15 9.02 7.51 -10.68
CA ILE A 15 9.11 6.08 -10.95
C ILE A 15 8.14 5.73 -12.07
N SER A 16 8.39 4.61 -12.76
CA SER A 16 7.54 4.14 -13.86
C SER A 16 6.35 3.36 -13.31
N ASP A 17 5.18 3.52 -13.94
CA ASP A 17 4.02 2.66 -13.73
C ASP A 17 3.90 1.55 -14.79
N GLY A 18 4.89 1.42 -15.68
CA GLY A 18 4.90 0.47 -16.78
C GLY A 18 4.17 0.95 -18.04
N PHE A 19 3.61 2.16 -18.04
CA PHE A 19 2.83 2.70 -19.16
C PHE A 19 3.42 4.00 -19.76
N ASP A 20 4.72 4.22 -19.60
CA ASP A 20 5.40 5.47 -19.98
C ASP A 20 5.22 5.91 -21.45
N GLU A 21 5.05 4.96 -22.37
CA GLU A 21 4.91 5.25 -23.81
C GLU A 21 3.46 5.44 -24.28
N GLN A 22 2.53 4.65 -23.74
CA GLN A 22 1.17 4.52 -24.27
C GLN A 22 0.10 5.12 -23.34
N GLY A 23 0.48 5.46 -22.10
CA GLY A 23 -0.43 5.87 -21.04
C GLY A 23 -1.32 4.72 -20.56
N PHE A 24 -2.14 5.00 -19.55
CA PHE A 24 -3.03 4.00 -18.98
C PHE A 24 -3.96 3.41 -20.06
N PRO A 25 -3.98 2.07 -20.25
CA PRO A 25 -4.75 1.45 -21.32
C PRO A 25 -6.25 1.67 -21.09
N LYS A 26 -6.92 2.24 -22.09
CA LYS A 26 -8.37 2.45 -22.03
C LYS A 26 -9.08 1.10 -21.92
N GLY A 27 -9.77 0.87 -20.80
CA GLY A 27 -10.45 -0.41 -20.51
C GLY A 27 -9.54 -1.50 -19.93
N GLY A 28 -8.34 -1.15 -19.47
CA GLY A 28 -7.45 -2.08 -18.76
C GLY A 28 -8.02 -2.51 -17.41
N SER A 29 -7.66 -3.72 -16.97
CA SER A 29 -8.03 -4.22 -15.64
C SER A 29 -7.17 -3.57 -14.56
N SER A 30 -7.72 -3.38 -13.36
CA SER A 30 -6.96 -2.79 -12.24
C SER A 30 -5.84 -3.72 -11.80
N GLU A 31 -6.07 -5.03 -11.93
CA GLU A 31 -5.10 -6.11 -11.72
C GLU A 31 -3.89 -5.93 -12.63
N LEU A 32 -4.12 -5.78 -13.94
CA LEU A 32 -3.04 -5.62 -14.91
C LEU A 32 -2.26 -4.33 -14.67
N TYR A 33 -2.95 -3.25 -14.27
CA TYR A 33 -2.26 -2.01 -13.91
C TYR A 33 -1.36 -2.21 -12.70
N LEU A 34 -1.85 -2.84 -11.64
CA LEU A 34 -1.06 -3.08 -10.43
C LEU A 34 0.11 -4.03 -10.68
N GLU A 35 -0.05 -5.07 -11.50
CA GLU A 35 1.04 -5.97 -11.91
C GLU A 35 2.15 -5.22 -12.67
N ASN A 36 1.79 -4.33 -13.60
CA ASN A 36 2.77 -3.53 -14.34
C ASN A 36 3.41 -2.45 -13.46
N LEU A 37 2.63 -1.83 -12.57
CA LEU A 37 3.12 -0.88 -11.59
C LEU A 37 4.11 -1.55 -10.64
N GLU A 38 3.85 -2.77 -10.18
CA GLU A 38 4.81 -3.53 -9.39
C GLU A 38 6.08 -3.83 -10.18
N ALA A 39 5.96 -4.38 -11.40
CA ALA A 39 7.11 -4.78 -12.20
C ALA A 39 8.01 -3.59 -12.59
N ALA A 40 7.43 -2.49 -13.05
CA ALA A 40 8.17 -1.30 -13.47
C ALA A 40 8.54 -0.39 -12.29
N GLY A 41 7.61 -0.21 -11.35
CA GLY A 41 7.77 0.64 -10.17
C GLY A 41 8.82 0.12 -9.22
N SER A 42 8.84 -1.19 -8.93
CA SER A 42 9.87 -1.77 -8.06
C SER A 42 11.29 -1.57 -8.62
N LYS A 43 11.47 -1.85 -9.91
CA LYS A 43 12.74 -1.65 -10.62
C LYS A 43 13.17 -0.19 -10.60
N THR A 44 12.28 0.73 -11.00
CA THR A 44 12.63 2.15 -11.11
C THR A 44 12.79 2.82 -9.76
N LEU A 45 12.09 2.37 -8.72
CA LEU A 45 12.33 2.80 -7.33
C LEU A 45 13.71 2.35 -6.84
N ALA A 46 14.12 1.11 -7.11
CA ALA A 46 15.45 0.62 -6.74
C ALA A 46 16.56 1.43 -7.46
N GLU A 47 16.38 1.69 -8.76
CA GLU A 47 17.28 2.56 -9.54
C GLU A 47 17.34 3.97 -8.97
N LEU A 48 16.20 4.51 -8.53
CA LEU A 48 16.12 5.82 -7.88
C LEU A 48 16.93 5.85 -6.57
N ILE A 49 16.75 4.87 -5.69
CA ILE A 49 17.54 4.78 -4.45
C ILE A 49 19.04 4.74 -4.76
N VAL A 50 19.46 3.91 -5.74
CA VAL A 50 20.86 3.83 -6.17
C VAL A 50 21.37 5.18 -6.70
N LYS A 51 20.57 5.90 -7.49
CA LYS A 51 20.90 7.23 -8.02
C LYS A 51 21.20 8.23 -6.91
N TYR A 52 20.42 8.23 -5.82
CA TYR A 52 20.60 9.20 -4.73
C TYR A 52 21.73 8.85 -3.75
N ARG A 53 22.17 7.58 -3.68
CA ARG A 53 23.24 7.14 -2.76
C ARG A 53 24.53 7.97 -2.83
N SER A 54 24.90 8.45 -4.02
CA SER A 54 26.14 9.22 -4.23
C SER A 54 25.92 10.74 -4.24
N THR A 55 24.72 11.21 -3.89
CA THR A 55 24.38 12.63 -3.86
C THR A 55 24.52 13.18 -2.43
N PRO A 56 24.53 14.51 -2.23
CA PRO A 56 24.47 15.10 -0.88
C PRO A 56 23.18 14.78 -0.10
N TYR A 57 22.19 14.15 -0.74
CA TYR A 57 20.87 13.86 -0.18
C TYR A 57 20.50 12.39 -0.45
N PRO A 58 21.17 11.42 0.20
CA PRO A 58 20.80 10.01 0.05
C PRO A 58 19.37 9.74 0.56
N ILE A 59 18.73 8.70 0.02
CA ILE A 59 17.43 8.23 0.50
C ILE A 59 17.69 7.26 1.66
N ASP A 60 17.33 7.66 2.87
CA ASP A 60 17.47 6.84 4.08
C ASP A 60 16.19 6.06 4.45
N CYS A 61 15.05 6.50 3.93
CA CYS A 61 13.75 5.89 4.20
C CYS A 61 12.80 6.01 3.00
N VAL A 62 12.04 4.94 2.75
CA VAL A 62 10.91 4.89 1.82
C VAL A 62 9.62 4.92 2.62
N ILE A 63 8.86 6.00 2.49
CA ILE A 63 7.48 6.08 2.98
C ILE A 63 6.57 5.58 1.86
N TYR A 64 5.76 4.57 2.13
CA TYR A 64 4.96 3.90 1.09
C TYR A 64 3.53 3.65 1.57
N GLU A 65 2.60 3.58 0.61
CA GLU A 65 1.26 3.09 0.85
C GLU A 65 1.32 1.55 0.95
N PRO A 66 0.83 0.93 2.03
CA PRO A 66 0.89 -0.52 2.23
C PRO A 66 0.19 -1.35 1.15
N PHE A 67 -0.66 -0.72 0.33
CA PHE A 67 -1.21 -1.30 -0.89
C PHE A 67 -0.18 -1.63 -1.97
N LEU A 68 1.00 -1.04 -1.89
CA LEU A 68 2.14 -1.26 -2.79
C LEU A 68 3.27 -1.96 -2.03
N HIS A 69 3.01 -3.18 -1.53
CA HIS A 69 3.92 -3.95 -0.69
C HIS A 69 5.33 -4.10 -1.28
N TRP A 70 5.46 -4.18 -2.60
CA TRP A 70 6.75 -4.26 -3.30
C TRP A 70 7.68 -3.09 -2.97
N ALA A 71 7.16 -1.93 -2.54
CA ALA A 71 7.98 -0.80 -2.12
C ALA A 71 8.76 -1.10 -0.82
N LEU A 72 8.16 -1.87 0.10
CA LEU A 72 8.84 -2.33 1.32
C LEU A 72 9.97 -3.30 0.97
N ASP A 73 9.73 -4.23 0.04
CA ASP A 73 10.74 -5.19 -0.40
C ASP A 73 11.93 -4.47 -1.05
N VAL A 74 11.66 -3.48 -1.91
CA VAL A 74 12.71 -2.62 -2.50
C VAL A 74 13.48 -1.86 -1.43
N ALA A 75 12.82 -1.35 -0.40
CA ALA A 75 13.47 -0.65 0.71
C ALA A 75 14.41 -1.60 1.49
N LYS A 76 13.92 -2.79 1.85
CA LYS A 76 14.69 -3.84 2.54
C LYS A 76 15.91 -4.27 1.71
N ASP A 77 15.71 -4.58 0.43
CA ASP A 77 16.77 -5.00 -0.50
C ASP A 77 17.81 -3.89 -0.73
N SER A 78 17.38 -2.63 -0.66
CA SER A 78 18.26 -1.46 -0.77
C SER A 78 18.96 -1.08 0.54
N GLY A 79 18.65 -1.77 1.65
CA GLY A 79 19.22 -1.48 2.97
C GLY A 79 18.77 -0.15 3.57
N VAL A 80 17.59 0.34 3.19
CA VAL A 80 17.00 1.59 3.70
C VAL A 80 15.76 1.28 4.55
N MET A 81 15.36 2.22 5.41
CA MET A 81 14.18 2.04 6.25
C MET A 81 12.90 2.06 5.42
N GLY A 82 11.92 1.21 5.75
CA GLY A 82 10.56 1.30 5.21
C GLY A 82 9.59 1.85 6.25
N ALA A 83 8.68 2.73 5.85
CA ALA A 83 7.63 3.26 6.71
C ALA A 83 6.27 3.21 6.00
N ALA A 84 5.34 2.43 6.55
CA ALA A 84 3.96 2.37 6.08
C ALA A 84 3.22 3.67 6.39
N PHE A 85 2.51 4.20 5.40
CA PHE A 85 1.60 5.35 5.55
C PHE A 85 0.23 4.98 4.97
N PHE A 86 -0.76 4.81 5.85
CA PHE A 86 -2.12 4.50 5.45
C PHE A 86 -2.90 5.79 5.18
N THR A 87 -3.42 5.92 3.96
CA THR A 87 -4.23 7.09 3.57
C THR A 87 -5.70 6.98 4.00
N GLN A 88 -6.10 5.88 4.63
CA GLN A 88 -7.47 5.60 5.06
C GLN A 88 -7.61 5.54 6.59
N PRO A 89 -8.84 5.67 7.13
CA PRO A 89 -9.08 5.52 8.56
C PRO A 89 -8.64 4.14 9.07
N CYS A 90 -8.01 4.08 10.24
CA CYS A 90 -7.49 2.84 10.81
C CYS A 90 -8.55 1.73 10.99
N VAL A 91 -9.83 2.12 11.17
CA VAL A 91 -10.96 1.17 11.23
C VAL A 91 -11.13 0.40 9.93
N VAL A 92 -10.84 1.02 8.78
CA VAL A 92 -10.94 0.38 7.46
C VAL A 92 -9.86 -0.69 7.31
N ASP A 93 -8.61 -0.37 7.66
CA ASP A 93 -7.51 -1.35 7.68
C ASP A 93 -7.80 -2.51 8.62
N TYR A 94 -8.38 -2.21 9.79
CA TYR A 94 -8.76 -3.24 10.75
C TYR A 94 -9.88 -4.15 10.22
N ILE A 95 -10.85 -3.61 9.49
CA ILE A 95 -11.89 -4.43 8.83
C ILE A 95 -11.25 -5.33 7.77
N TYR A 96 -10.36 -4.81 6.91
CA TYR A 96 -9.66 -5.63 5.91
C TYR A 96 -8.81 -6.73 6.55
N TYR A 97 -8.10 -6.42 7.64
CA TYR A 97 -7.35 -7.39 8.43
C TYR A 97 -8.25 -8.56 8.89
N ASN A 98 -9.42 -8.24 9.47
CA ASN A 98 -10.35 -9.27 9.94
C ASN A 98 -10.86 -10.14 8.80
N ILE A 99 -11.13 -9.56 7.62
CA ILE A 99 -11.60 -10.30 6.45
C ILE A 99 -10.53 -11.29 5.96
N GLN A 100 -9.30 -10.81 5.81
CA GLN A 100 -8.21 -11.62 5.26
C GLN A 100 -7.76 -12.74 6.18
N HIS A 101 -7.84 -12.54 7.50
CA HIS A 101 -7.55 -13.57 8.49
C HIS A 101 -8.75 -14.50 8.75
N GLY A 102 -9.84 -14.36 7.99
CA GLY A 102 -11.04 -15.20 8.13
C GLY A 102 -11.84 -14.94 9.41
N LEU A 103 -11.53 -13.85 10.13
CA LEU A 103 -12.25 -13.42 11.34
C LEU A 103 -13.58 -12.74 10.99
N LEU A 104 -13.69 -12.17 9.79
CA LEU A 104 -14.92 -11.68 9.19
C LEU A 104 -15.12 -12.34 7.82
N SER A 105 -16.22 -13.06 7.63
CA SER A 105 -16.50 -13.75 6.37
C SER A 105 -17.30 -12.87 5.40
N LEU A 106 -17.04 -13.06 4.10
CA LEU A 106 -17.80 -12.42 3.03
C LEU A 106 -18.58 -13.45 2.19
N PRO A 107 -19.74 -13.07 1.62
CA PRO A 107 -20.44 -11.80 1.83
C PRO A 107 -20.93 -11.66 3.28
N ILE A 108 -21.15 -10.42 3.73
CA ILE A 108 -21.77 -10.18 5.04
C ILE A 108 -23.19 -10.76 5.00
N THR A 109 -23.47 -11.76 5.83
CA THR A 109 -24.75 -12.48 5.84
C THR A 109 -25.60 -12.23 7.08
N SER A 110 -25.04 -11.59 8.10
CA SER A 110 -25.71 -11.29 9.37
C SER A 110 -25.43 -9.87 9.81
N GLU A 111 -26.48 -9.16 10.21
CA GLU A 111 -26.40 -7.83 10.80
C GLU A 111 -26.95 -7.82 12.23
N PRO A 112 -26.40 -7.00 13.14
CA PRO A 112 -25.25 -6.12 12.93
C PRO A 112 -23.92 -6.89 12.82
N VAL A 113 -22.96 -6.32 12.10
CA VAL A 113 -21.58 -6.83 11.99
C VAL A 113 -20.85 -6.51 13.30
N SER A 114 -20.33 -7.55 13.95
CA SER A 114 -19.62 -7.45 15.22
C SER A 114 -18.14 -7.76 15.01
N ILE A 115 -17.28 -6.77 15.17
CA ILE A 115 -15.82 -6.91 15.12
C ILE A 115 -15.28 -6.50 16.50
N PRO A 116 -14.46 -7.33 17.17
CA PRO A 116 -13.92 -7.00 18.49
C PRO A 116 -13.27 -5.60 18.53
N GLY A 117 -13.66 -4.77 19.50
CA GLY A 117 -13.10 -3.42 19.66
C GLY A 117 -13.74 -2.32 18.80
N LEU A 118 -14.68 -2.67 17.90
CA LEU A 118 -15.48 -1.71 17.16
C LEU A 118 -16.93 -1.65 17.70
N PRO A 119 -17.66 -0.55 17.47
CA PRO A 119 -19.12 -0.56 17.66
C PRO A 119 -19.78 -1.56 16.72
N LEU A 120 -21.05 -1.89 16.99
CA LEU A 120 -21.86 -2.66 16.05
C LEU A 120 -22.02 -1.88 14.75
N LEU A 121 -21.72 -2.52 13.62
CA LEU A 121 -21.75 -1.92 12.29
C LEU A 121 -22.89 -2.50 11.46
N GLU A 122 -23.34 -1.77 10.45
CA GLU A 122 -24.22 -2.27 9.40
C GLU A 122 -23.42 -2.55 8.13
N SER A 123 -24.00 -3.28 7.17
CA SER A 123 -23.33 -3.53 5.88
C SER A 123 -23.01 -2.24 5.13
N ARG A 124 -23.76 -1.16 5.36
CA ARG A 124 -23.50 0.16 4.75
C ARG A 124 -22.25 0.84 5.30
N ASP A 125 -21.80 0.45 6.49
CA ASP A 125 -20.61 1.01 7.15
C ASP A 125 -19.33 0.29 6.68
N MET A 126 -19.48 -0.77 5.89
CA MET A 126 -18.36 -1.54 5.36
C MET A 126 -17.61 -0.76 4.27
N PRO A 127 -16.27 -0.87 4.22
CA PRO A 127 -15.46 -0.34 3.14
C PRO A 127 -16.00 -0.73 1.76
N SER A 128 -16.10 0.25 0.84
CA SER A 128 -16.74 0.07 -0.47
C SER A 128 -16.14 -1.05 -1.31
N PHE A 129 -14.84 -1.32 -1.15
CA PHE A 129 -14.16 -2.38 -1.88
C PHE A 129 -14.68 -3.78 -1.53
N ILE A 130 -15.25 -4.00 -0.35
CA ILE A 130 -15.76 -5.32 0.07
C ILE A 130 -16.86 -5.85 -0.87
N GLY A 131 -17.64 -4.95 -1.48
CA GLY A 131 -18.70 -5.31 -2.43
C GLY A 131 -18.24 -5.53 -3.86
N VAL A 132 -16.95 -5.31 -4.17
CA VAL A 132 -16.41 -5.40 -5.54
C VAL A 132 -15.70 -6.75 -5.71
N PRO A 133 -16.17 -7.64 -6.60
CA PRO A 133 -15.51 -8.91 -6.85
C PRO A 133 -14.04 -8.72 -7.24
N GLY A 134 -13.13 -9.47 -6.61
CA GLY A 134 -11.68 -9.42 -6.90
C GLY A 134 -10.88 -8.34 -6.16
N SER A 135 -11.54 -7.33 -5.57
CA SER A 135 -10.85 -6.24 -4.85
C SER A 135 -10.00 -6.71 -3.67
N LEU A 136 -10.46 -7.72 -2.94
CA LEU A 136 -9.75 -8.28 -1.79
C LEU A 136 -8.61 -9.20 -2.21
N SER A 137 -8.70 -9.78 -3.41
CA SER A 137 -7.58 -10.50 -4.01
C SER A 137 -6.43 -9.54 -4.36
N LEU A 138 -6.75 -8.32 -4.79
CA LEU A 138 -5.75 -7.24 -4.92
C LEU A 138 -5.14 -6.84 -3.57
N MET A 139 -5.87 -7.05 -2.47
CA MET A 139 -5.38 -6.79 -1.11
C MET A 139 -4.66 -7.99 -0.47
N HIS A 140 -4.69 -9.17 -1.08
CA HIS A 140 -4.15 -10.41 -0.49
C HIS A 140 -2.64 -10.37 -0.14
N PRO A 141 -1.76 -9.66 -0.87
CA PRO A 141 -0.33 -9.62 -0.54
C PRO A 141 0.04 -8.91 0.78
N PHE A 142 -0.88 -8.21 1.44
CA PHE A 142 -0.58 -7.17 2.43
C PHE A 142 0.02 -7.70 3.73
N PHE A 143 -0.39 -8.89 4.16
CA PHE A 143 -0.04 -9.40 5.49
C PHE A 143 0.83 -10.65 5.48
N TYR A 144 0.96 -11.34 4.34
CA TYR A 144 1.90 -12.48 4.22
C TYR A 144 3.37 -12.02 4.18
N ALA A 145 3.65 -10.82 3.67
CA ALA A 145 5.00 -10.24 3.62
C ALA A 145 5.52 -9.79 5.01
N ASP A 146 4.65 -9.72 6.02
CA ASP A 146 4.99 -9.31 7.39
C ASP A 146 5.23 -10.52 8.33
N GLY A 147 5.41 -11.72 7.76
CA GLY A 147 5.68 -12.99 8.47
C GLY A 147 7.01 -13.05 9.24
N ALA A 148 7.70 -11.92 9.43
CA ALA A 148 8.95 -11.82 10.19
C ALA A 148 8.75 -11.01 11.48
N GLY A 149 7.84 -11.44 12.36
CA GLY A 149 7.99 -11.31 13.81
C GLY A 149 8.24 -9.91 14.42
N THR A 150 7.98 -8.82 13.71
CA THR A 150 7.92 -7.48 14.31
C THR A 150 6.48 -7.22 14.67
N SER A 151 6.21 -7.08 15.98
CA SER A 151 4.94 -6.65 16.55
C SER A 151 4.17 -5.78 15.58
N GLN A 152 3.02 -6.28 15.08
CA GLN A 152 2.03 -5.48 14.39
C GLN A 152 1.73 -4.31 15.32
N SER A 153 2.36 -3.18 15.05
CA SER A 153 1.98 -1.92 15.62
C SER A 153 0.69 -1.59 14.91
N LEU A 154 -0.40 -2.18 15.40
CA LEU A 154 -1.72 -1.59 15.34
C LEU A 154 -1.47 -0.09 15.52
N CYS A 155 -1.81 0.73 14.52
CA CYS A 155 -1.64 2.17 14.56
C CYS A 155 -2.42 2.77 15.74
N LEU A 156 -1.89 2.65 16.95
CA LEU A 156 -2.17 3.52 18.08
C LEU A 156 -1.27 4.74 17.86
N PHE A 157 -1.71 5.65 17.00
CA PHE A 157 -1.27 7.03 17.13
C PHE A 157 -1.88 7.57 18.43
N ASN A 158 -1.17 7.35 19.53
CA ASN A 158 -1.46 8.00 20.80
C ASN A 158 -0.95 9.44 20.65
N PHE A 159 -1.81 10.34 20.22
CA PHE A 159 -1.53 11.78 20.32
C PHE A 159 -1.71 12.17 21.80
N ASN A 160 -0.59 12.41 22.48
CA ASN A 160 -0.60 13.21 23.71
C ASN A 160 -0.87 14.68 23.37
#